data_AF-A0A7V8XRY5-F1
#
_entry.id   AF-A0A7V8XRY5-F1
#
_cell.length_a   1.000
_cell.length_b   1.000
_cell.length_c   1.000
_cell.angle_alpha   90.00
_cell.angle_beta   90.00
_cell.angle_gamma   90.00
#
_symmetry.space_group_name_H-M   'P 1'
#
loop_
_entity.id
_entity.type
_entity.pdbx_description
1 polymer ?
#
loop_
_entity_poly.entity_id
_entity_poly.type
_entity_poly.pdbx_seq_one_letter_code
_entity_poly.pdbx_strand_id
1 'polypeptide(L)'
;LYAEPMVVLNSSPFELGDEHTVMIGLGGRLRVRPSMYLLAEYTPRVTGYKPFADQISFAFETRAGGHLFQINVSNGFGTTLGQVARGGVDYDQWFLGFNLSRKFF
;
A
#
# COMPACT_ATOMS: atom_id res chain seq x y z
N LEU A 1 6.05 10.97 8.38
CA LEU A 1 5.54 11.17 7.01
C LEU A 1 6.64 10.76 6.06
N TYR A 2 6.32 10.11 4.96
CA TYR A 2 7.26 9.73 3.90
C TYR A 2 6.57 9.83 2.54
N ALA A 3 7.39 9.91 1.50
CA ALA A 3 6.98 9.79 0.11
C ALA A 3 7.86 8.73 -0.55
N GLU A 4 7.26 7.83 -1.32
CA GLU A 4 7.93 6.72 -2.00
C GLU A 4 7.63 6.77 -3.49
N PRO A 5 8.51 7.37 -4.32
CA PRO A 5 8.34 7.34 -5.75
C PRO A 5 8.67 5.94 -6.29
N MET A 6 7.83 5.44 -7.20
CA MET A 6 8.03 4.15 -7.82
C MET A 6 7.66 4.15 -9.31
N VAL A 7 8.41 3.40 -10.09
CA VAL A 7 8.16 3.19 -11.53
C VAL A 7 8.12 1.69 -11.77
N VAL A 8 7.04 1.21 -12.36
CA VAL A 8 6.86 -0.18 -12.76
C VAL A 8 6.84 -0.24 -14.27
N LEU A 9 7.75 -1.04 -14.84
CA LEU A 9 7.81 -1.29 -16.28
C LEU A 9 7.04 -2.57 -16.63
N ASN A 10 6.58 -2.63 -17.87
CA ASN A 10 5.68 -3.66 -18.39
C ASN A 10 4.43 -3.89 -17.51
N SER A 11 3.81 -2.77 -17.11
CA SER A 11 2.62 -2.76 -16.24
C SER A 11 1.32 -2.95 -17.00
N SER A 12 1.31 -2.86 -18.33
CA SER A 12 0.12 -3.08 -19.15
C SER A 12 0.13 -4.51 -19.70
N PRO A 13 -0.78 -5.39 -19.25
CA PRO A 13 -0.87 -6.74 -19.80
C PRO A 13 -1.53 -6.80 -21.19
N PHE A 14 -2.26 -5.75 -21.61
CA PHE A 14 -3.13 -5.78 -22.79
C PHE A 14 -3.02 -4.58 -23.75
N GLU A 15 -2.47 -3.44 -23.32
CA GLU A 15 -2.29 -2.25 -24.17
C GLU A 15 -0.84 -2.10 -24.63
N LEU A 16 -0.65 -1.94 -25.94
CA LEU A 16 0.65 -1.82 -26.63
C LEU A 16 1.26 -0.40 -26.59
N GLY A 17 0.70 0.53 -25.81
CA GLY A 17 1.09 1.95 -25.79
C GLY A 17 1.66 2.45 -24.46
N ASP A 18 1.03 2.08 -23.34
CA ASP A 18 1.45 2.47 -21.99
C ASP A 18 2.10 1.29 -21.25
N GLU A 19 3.38 1.04 -21.53
CA GLU A 19 4.10 -0.07 -20.92
C GLU A 19 4.53 0.21 -19.46
N HIS A 20 4.41 1.44 -18.96
CA HIS A 20 4.92 1.81 -17.64
C HIS A 20 3.84 2.45 -16.77
N THR A 21 4.01 2.36 -15.45
CA THR A 21 3.19 3.06 -14.45
C THR A 21 4.12 3.77 -13.48
N VAL A 22 3.90 5.07 -13.29
CA VAL A 22 4.58 5.87 -12.27
C VAL A 22 3.61 6.14 -11.14
N MET A 23 4.02 5.85 -9.90
CA MET A 23 3.20 6.07 -8.71
C MET A 23 4.03 6.76 -7.63
N ILE A 24 3.36 7.43 -6.72
CA ILE A 24 4.00 8.05 -5.55
C ILE A 24 3.22 7.59 -4.32
N GLY A 25 3.81 6.74 -3.49
CA GLY A 25 3.25 6.37 -2.20
C GLY A 25 3.41 7.50 -1.20
N LEU A 26 2.32 7.99 -0.61
CA LEU A 26 2.32 9.01 0.43
C LEU A 26 1.86 8.37 1.73
N GLY A 27 2.77 8.29 2.70
CA GLY A 27 2.54 7.54 3.93
C GLY A 27 2.75 8.35 5.19
N GLY A 28 1.92 8.07 6.18
CA GLY A 28 1.98 8.64 7.51
C GLY A 28 1.90 7.57 8.58
N ARG A 29 2.66 7.79 9.67
CA ARG A 29 2.62 6.95 10.88
C ARG A 29 2.57 7.86 12.09
N LEU A 30 1.49 7.76 12.85
CA LEU A 30 1.22 8.56 14.04
C LEU A 30 1.20 7.67 15.28
N ARG A 31 2.00 8.02 16.29
CA ARG A 31 1.96 7.36 17.59
C ARG A 31 0.78 7.89 18.39
N VAL A 32 -0.18 7.02 18.71
CA VAL A 32 -1.36 7.39 19.52
C VAL A 32 -1.25 6.98 20.98
N ARG A 33 -0.49 5.91 21.26
CA ARG A 33 -0.17 5.45 22.64
C ARG A 33 1.26 4.94 22.70
N PRO A 34 1.82 4.68 23.89
CA PRO A 34 3.19 4.19 24.01
C PRO A 34 3.50 2.94 23.17
N SER A 35 2.52 2.04 23.01
CA SER A 35 2.66 0.81 22.23
C SER A 35 1.87 0.78 20.92
N MET A 36 1.12 1.85 20.58
CA MET A 36 0.17 1.82 19.46
C MET A 36 0.42 2.94 18.44
N TYR A 37 0.31 2.59 17.17
CA TYR A 37 0.44 3.50 16.04
C TYR A 37 -0.75 3.36 15.09
N LEU A 38 -1.13 4.48 14.49
CA LEU A 38 -2.03 4.53 13.35
C LEU A 38 -1.23 4.90 12.11
N LEU A 39 -1.59 4.29 10.99
CA LEU A 39 -0.95 4.50 9.70
C LEU A 39 -2.02 4.75 8.65
N ALA A 40 -1.67 5.61 7.71
CA ALA A 40 -2.45 5.82 6.50
C ALA A 40 -1.47 5.94 5.34
N GLU A 41 -1.81 5.32 4.22
CA GLU A 41 -1.06 5.39 2.97
C GLU A 41 -2.02 5.64 1.82
N TYR A 42 -1.61 6.51 0.90
CA TYR A 42 -2.29 6.78 -0.35
C TYR A 42 -1.26 6.74 -1.48
N THR A 43 -1.50 5.88 -2.47
CA THR A 43 -0.56 5.64 -3.57
C THR A 43 -1.24 5.95 -4.91
N PRO A 44 -1.27 7.23 -5.32
CA PRO A 44 -1.81 7.64 -6.61
C PRO A 44 -0.93 7.21 -7.78
N ARG A 45 -1.59 6.87 -8.90
CA ARG A 45 -0.91 6.69 -10.20
C ARG A 45 -0.76 8.04 -10.90
N VAL A 46 0.48 8.49 -11.08
CA VAL A 46 0.81 9.84 -11.57
C VAL A 46 0.85 9.88 -13.10
N THR A 47 1.42 8.88 -13.77
CA THR A 47 1.45 8.78 -15.24
C THR A 47 1.58 7.34 -15.73
N GLY A 48 1.30 7.10 -17.01
CA GLY A 48 1.32 5.79 -17.67
C GLY A 48 0.01 5.03 -17.52
N TYR A 49 0.08 3.70 -17.41
CA TYR A 49 -1.09 2.82 -17.27
C TYR A 49 -1.85 3.07 -15.95
N LYS A 50 -3.10 3.54 -16.02
CA LYS A 50 -3.94 3.88 -14.85
C LYS A 50 -5.31 3.19 -14.85
N PRO A 51 -5.36 1.88 -14.67
CA PRO A 51 -6.64 1.19 -14.54
C PRO A 51 -7.22 1.37 -13.12
N PHE A 52 -8.52 1.62 -13.01
CA PHE A 52 -9.28 1.66 -11.74
C PHE A 52 -8.84 2.74 -10.72
N ALA A 53 -9.22 2.56 -9.45
CA ALA A 53 -8.99 3.49 -8.36
C ALA A 53 -7.53 3.48 -7.87
N ASP A 54 -7.11 4.59 -7.26
CA ASP A 54 -5.84 4.68 -6.53
C ASP A 54 -5.88 3.84 -5.25
N GLN A 55 -4.71 3.37 -4.80
CA GLN A 55 -4.63 2.56 -3.58
C GLN A 55 -4.66 3.44 -2.33
N ILE A 56 -5.51 3.04 -1.39
CA ILE A 56 -5.67 3.63 -0.06
C ILE A 56 -5.53 2.49 0.96
N SER A 57 -4.76 2.72 2.01
CA SER A 57 -4.59 1.78 3.11
C SER A 57 -4.59 2.51 4.45
N PHE A 58 -5.26 1.91 5.43
CA PHE A 58 -5.20 2.31 6.82
C PHE A 58 -4.68 1.14 7.64
N ALA A 59 -3.84 1.41 8.64
CA ALA A 59 -3.39 0.36 9.53
C ALA A 59 -3.35 0.79 10.99
N PHE A 60 -3.56 -0.19 11.84
CA PHE A 60 -3.38 -0.11 13.26
C PHE A 60 -2.26 -1.07 13.66
N GLU A 61 -1.27 -0.55 14.38
CA GLU A 61 -0.15 -1.33 14.90
C GLU A 61 -0.16 -1.32 16.42
N THR A 62 0.15 -2.47 17.02
CA THR A 62 0.42 -2.59 18.44
C THR A 62 1.64 -3.45 18.71
N ARG A 63 2.43 -3.04 19.70
CA ARG A 63 3.56 -3.82 20.20
C ARG A 63 3.11 -4.68 21.39
N ALA A 64 3.41 -5.97 21.33
CA ALA A 64 3.25 -6.91 22.44
C ALA A 64 4.58 -7.66 22.67
N GLY A 65 5.36 -7.18 23.65
CA GLY A 65 6.71 -7.69 23.91
C GLY A 65 7.65 -7.46 22.72
N GLY A 66 8.26 -8.54 22.22
CA GLY A 66 9.12 -8.53 21.02
C GLY A 66 8.37 -8.58 19.68
N HIS A 67 7.04 -8.65 19.69
CA HIS A 67 6.20 -8.73 18.50
C HIS A 67 5.57 -7.37 18.18
N LEU A 68 5.45 -7.08 16.88
CA LEU A 68 4.64 -6.01 16.32
C LEU A 68 3.51 -6.65 15.51
N PHE A 69 2.28 -6.44 15.97
CA PHE A 69 1.08 -6.84 15.26
C PHE A 69 0.55 -5.63 14.51
N GLN A 70 0.22 -5.82 13.24
CA GLN A 70 -0.42 -4.81 12.40
C GLN A 70 -1.67 -5.41 11.76
N ILE A 71 -2.77 -4.70 11.87
CA ILE A 71 -3.99 -4.98 11.11
C ILE A 71 -4.15 -3.84 10.10
N ASN A 72 -4.38 -4.16 8.83
CA ASN A 72 -4.53 -3.18 7.77
C ASN A 72 -5.84 -3.40 7.00
N VAL A 73 -6.44 -2.29 6.57
CA VAL A 73 -7.63 -2.26 5.74
C VAL A 73 -7.28 -1.45 4.50
N SER A 74 -7.34 -2.07 3.33
CA SER A 74 -6.96 -1.44 2.06
C SER A 74 -7.93 -1.79 0.96
N ASN A 75 -8.06 -0.92 -0.03
CA ASN A 75 -8.84 -1.22 -1.23
C ASN A 75 -8.08 -2.09 -2.25
N GLY A 76 -6.81 -2.42 -1.98
CA GLY A 76 -6.01 -3.34 -2.77
C GLY A 76 -5.72 -4.65 -2.06
N PHE A 77 -5.92 -5.76 -2.77
CA PHE A 77 -5.51 -7.10 -2.33
C PHE A 77 -4.02 -7.37 -2.60
N GLY A 78 -3.47 -6.76 -3.66
CA GLY A 78 -2.09 -6.94 -4.07
C GLY A 78 -1.10 -6.29 -3.11
N THR A 79 -0.07 -7.04 -2.72
CA THR A 79 1.01 -6.56 -1.84
C THR A 79 2.33 -6.34 -2.57
N THR A 80 2.38 -6.64 -3.87
CA THR A 80 3.57 -6.46 -4.70
C THR A 80 3.44 -5.25 -5.61
N LEU A 81 4.55 -4.58 -5.91
CA LEU A 81 4.59 -3.39 -6.77
C LEU A 81 3.89 -3.61 -8.13
N GLY A 82 4.07 -4.79 -8.72
CA GLY A 82 3.41 -5.15 -9.98
C GLY A 82 1.89 -5.31 -9.86
N GLN A 83 1.37 -5.78 -8.73
CA GLN A 83 -0.07 -5.86 -8.50
C GLN A 83 -0.68 -4.47 -8.24
N VAL A 84 0.03 -3.61 -7.51
CA VAL A 84 -0.40 -2.23 -7.27
C VAL A 84 -0.45 -1.43 -8.59
N ALA A 85 0.55 -1.64 -9.46
CA ALA A 85 0.64 -0.97 -10.76
C ALA A 85 -0.40 -1.47 -11.78
N ARG A 86 -0.64 -2.78 -11.87
CA ARG A 86 -1.53 -3.41 -12.87
C ARG A 86 -3.02 -3.18 -12.64
N GLY A 87 -3.40 -2.57 -11.51
CA GLY A 87 -4.80 -2.45 -11.13
C GLY A 87 -5.36 -3.74 -10.51
N GLY A 88 -6.58 -3.62 -9.99
CA GLY A 88 -7.20 -4.58 -9.06
C GLY A 88 -7.66 -3.91 -7.76
N VAL A 89 -7.97 -2.62 -7.84
CA VAL A 89 -8.25 -1.71 -6.73
C VAL A 89 -9.44 -0.88 -7.16
N ASP A 90 -10.59 -1.01 -6.49
CA ASP A 90 -11.78 -0.18 -6.75
C ASP A 90 -12.22 0.47 -5.43
N TYR A 91 -12.97 1.57 -5.48
CA TYR A 91 -13.38 2.30 -4.27
C TYR A 91 -14.44 1.54 -3.44
N ASP A 92 -15.10 0.54 -4.04
CA ASP A 92 -16.11 -0.30 -3.40
C ASP A 92 -15.54 -1.64 -2.85
N GLN A 93 -14.27 -1.92 -3.09
CA GLN A 93 -13.59 -3.13 -2.61
C GLN A 93 -12.71 -2.80 -1.40
N TRP A 94 -12.86 -3.54 -0.30
CA TRP A 94 -12.06 -3.39 0.90
C TRP A 94 -11.64 -4.73 1.46
N PHE A 95 -10.34 -4.86 1.75
CA PHE A 95 -9.70 -6.07 2.23
C PHE A 95 -9.12 -5.85 3.63
N LEU A 96 -9.19 -6.88 4.47
CA LEU A 96 -8.55 -6.91 5.77
C LEU A 96 -7.29 -7.78 5.70
N GLY A 97 -6.13 -7.20 6.01
CA GLY A 97 -4.85 -7.88 6.10
C GLY A 97 -4.28 -7.85 7.51
N PHE A 98 -3.31 -8.73 7.76
CA PHE A 98 -2.51 -8.71 8.98
C PHE A 98 -1.03 -8.88 8.66
N ASN A 99 -0.17 -8.20 9.43
CA ASN A 99 1.26 -8.44 9.44
C ASN A 99 1.71 -8.74 10.88
N LEU A 100 2.63 -9.69 11.01
CA LEU A 100 3.31 -10.00 12.26
C LEU A 100 4.81 -9.94 12.01
N SER A 101 5.49 -9.03 12.69
CA SER A 101 6.94 -8.97 12.69
C SER A 101 7.47 -9.15 14.11
N ARG A 102 8.66 -9.77 14.21
CA ARG A 102 9.37 -9.96 15.47
C ARG A 102 10.80 -9.49 15.31
N LYS A 103 11.29 -8.71 16.28
CA LYS A 103 12.72 -8.41 16.37
C LYS A 103 13.37 -9.43 17.31
N PHE A 104 14.33 -10.19 16.78
CA PHE A 104 15.22 -11.04 17.56
C PHE A 104 16.47 -10.21 17.87
N PHE A 105 16.75 -10.01 19.16
CA PHE A 105 17.97 -9.39 19.65
C PHE A 105 18.59 -10.33 20.67
#